data_AF-A0A143DDU0-F1
#
_entry.id   AF-A0A143DDU0-F1
#
_cell.length_a   1.000
_cell.length_b   1.000
_cell.length_c   1.000
_cell.angle_alpha   90.00
_cell.angle_beta   90.00
_cell.angle_gamma   90.00
#
_symmetry.space_group_name_H-M   'P 1'
#
loop_
_entity.id
_entity.type
_entity.pdbx_description
1 polymer ?
#
loop_
_entity_poly.entity_id
_entity_poly.type
_entity_poly.pdbx_seq_one_letter_code
_entity_poly.pdbx_strand_id
1 'polypeptide(L)'
;MSCLIDIEDLLVWSYAVERADRTGLQNQGPGWPRDSVLRLECAGLGGLSGTGTGQGCHADAETVHTAVSGLSAEMQRLVIGHARSGTRPEWFPGARPVVAAELNRQGRPRKLYDHNRHVTGHAVRAGVELGDGSIWYDWTMDGIGRARAVYTAWHQALIELAGWLDMSGLLVDYQVSGPAAPDSPWKNLGVDFSNPVDKPVAKSY
;
A
#
# COMPACT_ATOMS: atom_id res chain seq x y z
N MET A 1 17.37 9.02 -25.38
CA MET A 1 15.89 9.04 -25.45
C MET A 1 15.44 8.37 -24.18
N SER A 2 14.92 9.14 -23.22
CA SER A 2 14.47 8.59 -21.93
C SER A 2 13.17 7.81 -22.13
N CYS A 3 13.04 6.66 -21.46
CA CYS A 3 11.82 5.85 -21.51
C CYS A 3 10.82 6.34 -20.45
N LEU A 4 9.57 6.57 -20.86
CA LEU A 4 8.50 6.92 -19.91
C LEU A 4 8.11 5.67 -19.10
N ILE A 5 8.22 5.74 -17.78
CA ILE A 5 7.92 4.64 -16.85
C ILE A 5 7.02 5.12 -15.71
N ASP A 6 6.11 4.27 -15.28
CA ASP A 6 5.29 4.51 -14.09
C ASP A 6 6.15 4.48 -12.81
N ILE A 7 5.85 5.36 -11.85
CA ILE A 7 6.59 5.40 -10.59
C ILE A 7 6.53 4.08 -9.81
N GLU A 8 5.41 3.33 -9.88
CA GLU A 8 5.31 2.02 -9.25
C GLU A 8 6.28 1.03 -9.92
N ASP A 9 6.30 0.98 -11.24
CA ASP A 9 7.19 0.10 -12.01
C ASP A 9 8.66 0.46 -11.79
N LEU A 10 8.99 1.75 -11.74
CA LEU A 10 10.35 2.23 -11.43
C LEU A 10 10.79 1.82 -10.02
N LEU A 11 9.90 1.90 -9.04
CA LEU A 11 10.18 1.45 -7.67
C LEU A 11 10.35 -0.07 -7.59
N VAL A 12 9.48 -0.83 -8.27
CA VAL A 12 9.59 -2.29 -8.33
C VAL A 12 10.91 -2.69 -8.97
N TRP A 13 11.28 -2.10 -10.10
CA TRP A 13 12.57 -2.34 -10.72
C TRP A 13 13.73 -1.99 -9.77
N SER A 14 13.71 -0.80 -9.15
CA SER A 14 14.78 -0.33 -8.25
C SER A 14 14.99 -1.25 -7.03
N TYR A 15 13.91 -1.76 -6.43
CA TYR A 15 13.99 -2.53 -5.18
C TYR A 15 13.93 -4.05 -5.36
N ALA A 16 13.16 -4.56 -6.32
CA ALA A 16 13.03 -5.99 -6.56
C ALA A 16 14.15 -6.52 -7.47
N VAL A 17 14.53 -5.74 -8.50
CA VAL A 17 15.53 -6.15 -9.50
C VAL A 17 16.93 -5.66 -9.10
N GLU A 18 17.12 -4.35 -9.00
CA GLU A 18 18.43 -3.74 -8.70
C GLU A 18 18.83 -3.86 -7.22
N ARG A 19 17.85 -4.11 -6.34
CA ARG A 19 18.05 -4.26 -4.88
C ARG A 19 18.82 -3.08 -4.28
N ALA A 20 18.43 -1.86 -4.65
CA ALA A 20 19.10 -0.61 -4.25
C ALA A 20 19.31 -0.47 -2.73
N ASP A 21 18.49 -1.14 -1.91
CA ASP A 21 18.63 -1.17 -0.45
C ASP A 21 19.84 -1.99 0.06
N ARG A 22 20.31 -2.99 -0.68
CA ARG A 22 21.39 -3.88 -0.25
C ARG A 22 22.77 -3.29 -0.50
N THR A 23 22.90 -2.44 -1.50
CA THR A 23 24.17 -1.84 -1.91
C THR A 23 24.78 -0.99 -0.78
N GLY A 24 23.95 -0.34 0.04
CA GLY A 24 24.40 0.41 1.23
C GLY A 24 24.94 -0.45 2.38
N LEU A 25 24.63 -1.75 2.41
CA LEU A 25 25.10 -2.69 3.43
C LEU A 25 26.38 -3.43 3.01
N GLN A 26 26.61 -3.62 1.71
CA GLN A 26 27.71 -4.45 1.22
C GLN A 26 29.07 -3.72 1.18
N ASN A 27 29.08 -2.39 1.16
CA ASN A 27 30.29 -1.59 1.37
C ASN A 27 30.65 -1.40 2.86
N GLN A 28 29.91 -2.03 3.78
CA GLN A 28 30.27 -2.05 5.20
C GLN A 28 31.22 -3.23 5.47
N GLY A 29 32.50 -3.00 5.20
CA GLY A 29 33.57 -3.89 5.66
C GLY A 29 33.53 -4.06 7.19
N PRO A 30 34.08 -5.15 7.73
CA PRO A 30 34.01 -5.46 9.15
C PRO A 30 34.93 -4.51 9.93
N GLY A 31 34.32 -3.54 10.61
CA GLY A 31 34.89 -2.92 11.80
C GLY A 31 35.35 -1.47 11.65
N TRP A 32 34.43 -0.51 11.64
CA TRP A 32 34.68 0.84 12.18
C TRP A 32 33.42 1.38 12.89
N PRO A 33 33.55 1.96 14.11
CA PRO A 33 32.40 2.51 14.85
C PRO A 33 31.78 3.72 14.16
N ARG A 34 30.45 3.85 14.31
CA ARG A 34 29.64 4.97 13.84
C ARG A 34 30.06 6.27 14.53
N ASP A 35 30.54 7.25 13.74
CA ASP A 35 30.39 8.66 14.06
C ASP A 35 29.75 9.40 12.87
N SER A 36 28.64 10.06 13.17
CA SER A 36 27.55 10.41 12.26
C SER A 36 27.49 11.90 11.92
N VAL A 37 28.61 12.52 11.53
CA VAL A 37 28.65 13.97 11.21
C VAL A 37 29.15 14.29 9.79
N LEU A 38 29.87 13.38 9.12
CA LEU A 38 30.48 13.69 7.80
C LEU A 38 29.66 13.29 6.56
N ARG A 39 28.35 13.05 6.68
CA ARG A 39 27.51 12.74 5.50
C ARG A 39 26.83 13.95 4.86
N LEU A 40 26.94 15.13 5.47
CA LEU A 40 26.19 16.33 5.06
C LEU A 40 26.98 17.36 4.24
N GLU A 41 28.27 17.13 3.93
CA GLU A 41 29.06 18.11 3.18
C GLU A 41 29.14 17.89 1.65
N CYS A 42 28.68 16.75 1.11
CA CYS A 42 28.77 16.52 -0.34
C CYS A 42 27.53 16.94 -1.16
N ALA A 43 26.45 17.42 -0.52
CA ALA A 43 25.24 17.86 -1.24
C ALA A 43 25.26 19.36 -1.63
N GLY A 44 26.28 20.14 -1.20
CA GLY A 44 26.26 21.60 -1.29
C GLY A 44 27.03 22.24 -2.43
N LEU A 45 28.08 21.61 -2.99
CA LEU A 45 28.92 22.25 -3.99
C LEU A 45 29.57 21.24 -4.94
N GLY A 46 29.14 21.28 -6.21
CA GLY A 46 30.01 21.03 -7.35
C GLY A 46 30.51 19.59 -7.54
N GLY A 47 29.79 18.83 -8.36
CA GLY A 47 30.43 18.13 -9.48
C GLY A 47 31.47 17.06 -9.16
N LEU A 48 31.30 16.26 -8.11
CA LEU A 48 32.04 15.00 -8.00
C LEU A 48 31.24 13.89 -8.67
N SER A 49 31.52 13.71 -9.96
CA SER A 49 31.47 12.39 -10.60
C SER A 49 32.45 11.47 -9.87
N GLY A 50 32.03 10.98 -8.71
CA GLY A 50 32.71 9.92 -7.99
C GLY A 50 32.62 8.67 -8.83
N THR A 51 33.68 8.41 -9.59
CA THR A 51 34.01 7.13 -10.22
C THR A 51 34.38 6.10 -9.15
N GLY A 52 33.50 5.95 -8.15
CA GLY A 52 33.52 4.85 -7.21
C GLY A 52 32.85 3.67 -7.91
N THR A 53 33.66 2.75 -8.38
CA THR A 53 33.32 1.45 -8.98
C THR A 53 32.66 0.50 -7.96
N GLY A 54 31.62 0.98 -7.28
CA GLY A 54 30.61 0.15 -6.63
C GLY A 54 29.79 -0.54 -7.70
N GLN A 55 30.39 -1.57 -8.28
CA GLN A 55 29.79 -2.45 -9.27
C GLN A 55 28.53 -3.08 -8.66
N GLY A 56 27.34 -2.54 -8.94
CA GLY A 56 26.12 -3.28 -8.60
C GLY A 56 24.77 -2.59 -8.68
N CYS A 57 24.65 -1.26 -8.76
CA CYS A 57 23.35 -0.59 -8.83
C CYS A 57 23.35 0.48 -9.91
N HIS A 58 22.27 0.53 -10.70
CA HIS A 58 22.04 1.58 -11.67
C HIS A 58 21.98 2.97 -11.00
N ALA A 59 22.48 4.01 -11.68
CA ALA A 59 22.47 5.39 -11.17
C ALA A 59 21.04 5.85 -10.82
N ASP A 60 20.09 5.64 -11.73
CA ASP A 60 18.67 5.95 -11.49
C ASP A 60 18.10 5.22 -10.26
N ALA A 61 18.49 3.96 -10.01
CA ALA A 61 18.03 3.23 -8.83
C ALA A 61 18.62 3.79 -7.52
N GLU A 62 19.85 4.31 -7.54
CA GLU A 62 20.44 5.04 -6.41
C GLU A 62 19.74 6.38 -6.17
N THR A 63 19.38 7.11 -7.22
CA THR A 63 18.60 8.34 -7.13
C THR A 63 17.22 8.07 -6.53
N VAL A 64 16.52 7.03 -7.00
CA VAL A 64 15.24 6.60 -6.43
C VAL A 64 15.38 6.21 -4.96
N HIS A 65 16.45 5.49 -4.59
CA HIS A 65 16.69 5.13 -3.20
C HIS A 65 16.93 6.35 -2.31
N THR A 66 17.67 7.33 -2.81
CA THR A 66 17.92 8.60 -2.12
C THR A 66 16.63 9.38 -1.92
N ALA A 67 15.77 9.46 -2.94
CA ALA A 67 14.44 10.07 -2.87
C ALA A 67 13.58 9.44 -1.77
N VAL A 68 13.48 8.10 -1.79
CA VAL A 68 12.69 7.32 -0.84
C VAL A 68 13.24 7.43 0.58
N SER A 69 14.56 7.60 0.74
CA SER A 69 15.20 7.83 2.04
C SER A 69 14.93 9.21 2.62
N GLY A 70 14.44 10.17 1.82
CA GLY A 70 13.96 11.46 2.29
C GLY A 70 12.56 11.44 2.91
N LEU A 71 11.79 10.35 2.72
CA LEU A 71 10.46 10.19 3.32
C LEU A 71 10.54 9.86 4.82
N SER A 72 9.41 9.97 5.51
CA SER A 72 9.30 9.49 6.89
C SER A 72 9.58 7.98 6.96
N ALA A 73 10.13 7.50 8.08
CA ALA A 73 10.53 6.10 8.23
C ALA A 73 9.35 5.11 8.03
N GLU A 74 8.13 5.51 8.39
CA GLU A 74 6.92 4.70 8.18
C GLU A 74 6.56 4.61 6.70
N MET A 75 6.57 5.74 5.97
CA MET A 75 6.30 5.77 4.53
C MET A 75 7.38 5.05 3.75
N GLN A 76 8.65 5.22 4.13
CA GLN A 76 9.77 4.49 3.54
C GLN A 76 9.55 2.98 3.63
N ARG A 77 9.20 2.45 4.81
CA ARG A 77 8.91 1.02 4.99
C ARG A 77 7.72 0.56 4.15
N LEU A 78 6.67 1.37 4.10
CA LEU A 78 5.46 1.08 3.35
C LEU A 78 5.75 0.98 1.84
N VAL A 79 6.40 2.01 1.28
CA VAL A 79 6.77 2.09 -0.14
C VAL A 79 7.75 0.97 -0.51
N ILE A 80 8.84 0.78 0.25
CA ILE A 80 9.84 -0.26 -0.03
C ILE A 80 9.22 -1.65 0.10
N GLY A 81 8.38 -1.88 1.11
CA GLY A 81 7.70 -3.16 1.32
C GLY A 81 6.87 -3.57 0.10
N HIS A 82 6.05 -2.64 -0.39
CA HIS A 82 5.19 -2.84 -1.56
C HIS A 82 5.96 -2.90 -2.88
N ALA A 83 7.00 -2.08 -3.05
CA ALA A 83 7.87 -2.10 -4.22
C ALA A 83 8.61 -3.45 -4.36
N ARG A 84 9.06 -4.05 -3.25
CA ARG A 84 9.73 -5.37 -3.28
C ARG A 84 8.79 -6.50 -3.67
N SER A 85 7.54 -6.45 -3.24
CA SER A 85 6.55 -7.48 -3.56
C SER A 85 5.85 -7.24 -4.89
N GLY A 86 5.95 -6.05 -5.48
CA GLY A 86 5.14 -5.66 -6.63
C GLY A 86 3.65 -5.66 -6.33
N THR A 87 3.27 -5.40 -5.06
CA THR A 87 1.88 -5.39 -4.62
C THR A 87 1.49 -4.02 -4.11
N ARG A 88 0.19 -3.75 -4.02
CA ARG A 88 -0.37 -2.51 -3.45
C ARG A 88 -0.91 -2.77 -2.04
N PRO A 89 -0.98 -1.75 -1.17
CA PRO A 89 -1.71 -1.87 0.09
C PRO A 89 -3.16 -2.29 -0.17
N GLU A 90 -3.72 -3.16 0.66
CA GLU A 90 -5.14 -3.54 0.55
C GLU A 90 -6.04 -2.36 0.92
N TRP A 91 -7.05 -2.06 0.08
CA TRP A 91 -8.02 -0.99 0.30
C TRP A 91 -9.47 -1.50 0.42
N PHE A 92 -9.66 -2.81 0.29
CA PHE A 92 -10.91 -3.55 0.36
C PHE A 92 -11.92 -3.12 -0.71
N PRO A 93 -11.76 -3.59 -1.96
CA PRO A 93 -12.68 -3.25 -3.04
C PRO A 93 -14.10 -3.75 -2.70
N GLY A 94 -15.05 -2.83 -2.77
CA GLY A 94 -16.49 -3.11 -2.59
C GLY A 94 -16.91 -3.27 -1.14
N ALA A 95 -16.00 -3.07 -0.19
CA ALA A 95 -16.29 -3.27 1.21
C ALA A 95 -17.39 -2.33 1.73
N ARG A 96 -18.47 -2.93 2.22
CA ARG A 96 -19.63 -2.24 2.78
C ARG A 96 -20.02 -2.82 4.16
N PRO A 97 -20.51 -1.98 5.09
CA PRO A 97 -21.04 -2.46 6.36
C PRO A 97 -22.33 -3.27 6.11
N VAL A 98 -22.40 -4.46 6.68
CA VAL A 98 -23.59 -5.32 6.63
C VAL A 98 -23.90 -5.86 8.02
N VAL A 99 -25.18 -5.90 8.35
CA VAL A 99 -25.69 -6.65 9.49
C VAL A 99 -26.07 -8.04 8.99
N ALA A 100 -25.22 -9.03 9.29
CA ALA A 100 -25.40 -10.39 8.81
C ALA A 100 -25.89 -11.31 9.94
N ALA A 101 -26.69 -12.31 9.58
CA ALA A 101 -27.09 -13.34 10.54
C ALA A 101 -25.85 -14.11 11.02
N GLU A 102 -25.74 -14.30 12.33
CA GLU A 102 -24.69 -15.12 12.91
C GLU A 102 -25.01 -16.59 12.63
N LEU A 103 -24.12 -17.28 11.93
CA LEU A 103 -24.31 -18.67 11.58
C LEU A 103 -23.77 -19.58 12.70
N ASN A 104 -24.47 -20.67 12.98
CA ASN A 104 -24.00 -21.73 13.85
C ASN A 104 -22.95 -22.60 13.12
N ARG A 105 -22.37 -23.58 13.81
CA ARG A 105 -21.40 -24.54 13.23
C ARG A 105 -21.96 -25.34 12.04
N GLN A 106 -23.29 -25.39 11.87
CA GLN A 106 -23.99 -26.06 10.78
C GLN A 106 -24.34 -25.09 9.62
N GLY A 107 -23.87 -23.83 9.66
CA GLY A 107 -24.17 -22.82 8.64
C GLY A 107 -25.58 -22.24 8.68
N ARG A 108 -26.36 -22.52 9.73
CA ARG A 108 -27.74 -22.01 9.89
C ARG A 108 -27.76 -20.77 10.79
N PRO A 109 -28.65 -19.79 10.56
CA PRO A 109 -28.83 -18.65 11.44
C PRO A 109 -29.08 -19.06 12.90
N ARG A 110 -28.31 -18.50 13.83
CA ARG A 110 -28.44 -18.76 15.27
C ARG A 110 -29.71 -18.11 15.79
N LYS A 111 -30.65 -18.93 16.27
CA LYS A 111 -31.92 -18.46 16.85
C LYS A 111 -31.69 -17.92 18.26
N LEU A 112 -32.36 -16.82 18.59
CA LEU A 112 -32.48 -16.29 19.94
C LEU A 112 -33.78 -16.81 20.55
N TYR A 113 -33.71 -17.21 21.82
CA TYR A 113 -34.83 -17.76 22.56
C TYR A 113 -35.13 -16.88 23.77
N ASP A 114 -36.41 -16.67 24.09
CA ASP A 114 -36.83 -16.08 25.36
C ASP A 114 -36.74 -17.10 26.51
N HIS A 115 -37.11 -16.66 27.72
CA HIS A 115 -37.16 -17.51 28.91
C HIS A 115 -38.10 -18.72 28.74
N ASN A 116 -39.13 -18.59 27.91
CA ASN A 116 -40.13 -19.62 27.63
C ASN A 116 -39.75 -20.52 26.44
N ARG A 117 -38.52 -20.40 25.91
CA ARG A 117 -38.02 -21.12 24.74
C ARG A 117 -38.78 -20.84 23.43
N HIS A 118 -39.47 -19.71 23.33
CA HIS A 118 -39.98 -19.22 22.05
C HIS A 118 -38.88 -18.51 21.28
N VAL A 119 -38.85 -18.68 19.95
CA VAL A 119 -37.90 -18.01 19.08
C VAL A 119 -38.29 -16.54 18.99
N THR A 120 -37.44 -15.65 19.51
CA THR A 120 -37.65 -14.20 19.46
C THR A 120 -37.02 -13.55 18.24
N GLY A 121 -36.04 -14.21 17.62
CA GLY A 121 -35.37 -13.72 16.42
C GLY A 121 -34.13 -14.53 16.06
N HIS A 122 -33.28 -13.94 15.23
CA HIS A 122 -31.97 -14.48 14.90
C HIS A 122 -30.89 -13.55 15.43
N ALA A 123 -29.82 -14.12 15.97
CA ALA A 123 -28.64 -13.36 16.32
C ALA A 123 -28.04 -12.77 15.05
N VAL A 124 -27.77 -11.48 15.08
CA VAL A 124 -27.11 -10.74 14.02
C VAL A 124 -25.79 -10.19 14.54
N ARG A 125 -24.79 -10.13 13.66
CA ARG A 125 -23.48 -9.54 13.95
C ARG A 125 -23.17 -8.52 12.87
N ALA A 126 -22.59 -7.40 13.28
CA ALA A 126 -22.01 -6.45 12.34
C ALA A 126 -20.82 -7.12 11.64
N GLY A 127 -20.78 -7.02 10.32
CA GLY A 127 -19.70 -7.50 9.50
C GLY A 127 -19.48 -6.57 8.32
N VAL A 128 -18.53 -6.97 7.48
CA VAL A 128 -18.16 -6.26 6.26
C VAL A 128 -18.39 -7.21 5.12
N GLU A 129 -19.25 -6.83 4.18
CA GLU A 129 -19.37 -7.54 2.91
C GLU A 129 -18.37 -6.95 1.93
N LEU A 130 -17.52 -7.79 1.35
CA LEU A 130 -16.56 -7.42 0.31
C LEU A 130 -17.21 -7.42 -1.09
N GLY A 131 -16.51 -6.88 -2.09
CA GLY A 131 -17.02 -6.83 -3.46
C GLY A 131 -17.30 -8.19 -4.11
N ASP A 132 -16.78 -9.29 -3.56
CA ASP A 132 -17.07 -10.67 -3.98
C ASP A 132 -18.31 -11.27 -3.30
N GLY A 133 -18.96 -10.52 -2.41
CA GLY A 133 -20.11 -10.97 -1.59
C GLY A 133 -19.73 -11.77 -0.34
N SER A 134 -18.43 -11.93 -0.04
CA SER A 134 -17.96 -12.57 1.18
C SER A 134 -18.19 -11.66 2.39
N ILE A 135 -18.74 -12.21 3.47
CA ILE A 135 -18.99 -11.46 4.71
C ILE A 135 -17.92 -11.80 5.74
N TRP A 136 -17.17 -10.78 6.17
CA TRP A 136 -16.13 -10.89 7.19
C TRP A 136 -16.65 -10.31 8.51
N TYR A 137 -16.65 -11.14 9.56
CA TYR A 137 -17.22 -10.77 10.87
C TYR A 137 -16.21 -10.13 11.83
N ASP A 138 -14.91 -10.31 11.57
CA ASP A 138 -13.83 -9.83 12.46
C ASP A 138 -13.28 -8.46 12.04
N TRP A 139 -13.74 -7.93 10.91
CA TRP A 139 -13.37 -6.61 10.44
C TRP A 139 -14.44 -5.59 10.82
N THR A 140 -13.99 -4.49 11.43
CA THR A 140 -14.84 -3.33 11.71
C THR A 140 -14.69 -2.30 10.61
N MET A 141 -15.66 -1.37 10.50
CA MET A 141 -15.56 -0.22 9.61
C MET A 141 -14.31 0.62 9.89
N ASP A 142 -13.88 0.70 11.15
CA ASP A 142 -12.62 1.37 11.53
C ASP A 142 -11.40 0.65 10.96
N GLY A 143 -11.43 -0.69 10.88
CA GLY A 143 -10.38 -1.48 10.25
C GLY A 143 -10.24 -1.16 8.76
N ILE A 144 -11.36 -1.11 8.03
CA ILE A 144 -11.37 -0.67 6.63
C ILE A 144 -10.89 0.77 6.51
N GLY A 145 -11.35 1.66 7.39
CA GLY A 145 -10.94 3.06 7.42
C GLY A 145 -9.43 3.21 7.55
N ARG A 146 -8.81 2.45 8.47
CA ARG A 146 -7.35 2.41 8.62
C ARG A 146 -6.65 1.88 7.37
N ALA A 147 -7.15 0.81 6.76
CA ALA A 147 -6.55 0.25 5.55
C ALA A 147 -6.60 1.24 4.37
N ARG A 148 -7.75 1.91 4.18
CA ARG A 148 -7.90 2.97 3.17
C ARG A 148 -6.98 4.15 3.47
N ALA A 149 -6.81 4.54 4.72
CA ALA A 149 -5.87 5.60 5.11
C ALA A 149 -4.41 5.21 4.79
N VAL A 150 -4.03 3.95 5.03
CA VAL A 150 -2.69 3.44 4.65
C VAL A 150 -2.51 3.48 3.13
N TYR A 151 -3.52 3.05 2.36
CA TYR A 151 -3.49 3.16 0.90
C TYR A 151 -3.34 4.62 0.43
N THR A 152 -4.15 5.54 0.97
CA THR A 152 -4.06 6.97 0.64
C THR A 152 -2.68 7.53 0.96
N ALA A 153 -2.11 7.21 2.12
CA ALA A 153 -0.79 7.68 2.50
C ALA A 153 0.31 7.14 1.58
N TRP A 154 0.24 5.86 1.22
CA TRP A 154 1.12 5.27 0.21
C TRP A 154 0.99 5.96 -1.15
N HIS A 155 -0.24 6.19 -1.62
CA HIS A 155 -0.50 6.83 -2.92
C HIS A 155 0.01 8.27 -2.98
N GLN A 156 -0.20 9.05 -1.91
CA GLN A 156 0.32 10.40 -1.80
C GLN A 156 1.86 10.41 -1.78
N ALA A 157 2.49 9.47 -1.08
CA ALA A 157 3.95 9.33 -1.11
C ALA A 157 4.47 9.04 -2.53
N LEU A 158 3.75 8.26 -3.35
CA LEU A 158 4.11 8.04 -4.74
C LEU A 158 4.01 9.31 -5.61
N ILE A 159 2.97 10.13 -5.41
CA ILE A 159 2.83 11.42 -6.10
C ILE A 159 3.98 12.36 -5.73
N GLU A 160 4.29 12.47 -4.43
CA GLU A 160 5.39 13.30 -3.94
C GLU A 160 6.74 12.85 -4.50
N LEU A 161 7.01 11.53 -4.51
CA LEU A 161 8.22 10.96 -5.09
C LEU A 161 8.31 11.23 -6.60
N ALA A 162 7.22 11.03 -7.34
CA ALA A 162 7.19 11.28 -8.78
C ALA A 162 7.49 12.76 -9.09
N GLY A 163 6.86 13.68 -8.35
CA GLY A 163 7.11 15.12 -8.48
C GLY A 163 8.55 15.50 -8.14
N TRP A 164 9.12 14.93 -7.07
CA TRP A 164 10.51 15.18 -6.70
C TRP A 164 11.50 14.66 -7.75
N LEU A 165 11.28 13.44 -8.26
CA LEU A 165 12.14 12.84 -9.27
C LEU A 165 12.11 13.63 -10.58
N ASP A 166 10.93 14.05 -11.03
CA ASP A 166 10.75 14.87 -12.23
C ASP A 166 11.45 16.25 -12.08
N MET A 167 11.24 16.93 -10.95
CA MET A 167 11.90 18.23 -10.68
C MET A 167 13.42 18.13 -10.55
N SER A 168 13.94 17.00 -10.04
CA SER A 168 15.37 16.83 -9.84
C SER A 168 16.14 16.77 -11.16
N GLY A 169 15.52 16.24 -12.24
CA GLY A 169 16.18 15.99 -13.51
C GLY A 169 17.39 15.05 -13.42
N LEU A 170 17.51 14.28 -12.33
CA LEU A 170 18.66 13.42 -12.05
C LEU A 170 18.58 12.04 -12.71
N LEU A 171 17.41 11.64 -13.18
CA LEU A 171 17.22 10.37 -13.87
C LEU A 171 17.79 10.46 -15.29
N VAL A 172 18.67 9.53 -15.64
CA VAL A 172 19.39 9.52 -16.91
C VAL A 172 18.58 8.81 -17.98
N ASP A 173 18.04 7.64 -17.65
CA ASP A 173 17.44 6.73 -18.63
C ASP A 173 15.90 6.73 -18.58
N TYR A 174 15.33 7.13 -17.44
CA TYR A 174 13.88 7.11 -17.22
C TYR A 174 13.29 8.51 -17.08
N GLN A 175 12.07 8.67 -17.60
CA GLN A 175 11.18 9.78 -17.27
C GLN A 175 10.00 9.22 -16.47
N VAL A 176 9.70 9.83 -15.33
CA VAL A 176 8.68 9.32 -14.40
C VAL A 176 7.31 9.87 -14.76
N SER A 177 6.32 8.99 -14.85
CA SER A 177 4.91 9.37 -14.76
C SER A 177 4.39 9.21 -13.34
N GLY A 178 3.32 9.95 -13.01
CA GLY A 178 2.58 9.73 -11.76
C GLY A 178 2.02 8.31 -11.67
N PRO A 179 1.57 7.88 -10.47
CA PRO A 179 1.16 6.50 -10.22
C PRO A 179 -0.06 6.10 -11.04
N ALA A 180 0.02 4.93 -11.68
CA ALA A 180 -1.09 4.28 -12.38
C ALA A 180 -2.23 3.87 -11.42
N ALA A 181 -1.91 3.65 -10.14
CA ALA A 181 -2.90 3.41 -9.11
C ALA A 181 -3.88 4.60 -8.99
N PRO A 182 -5.20 4.37 -8.91
CA PRO A 182 -6.18 5.44 -8.67
C PRO A 182 -6.05 5.97 -7.22
N ASP A 183 -6.32 7.26 -7.02
CA ASP A 183 -6.26 7.90 -5.69
C ASP A 183 -7.28 7.32 -4.69
N SER A 184 -8.50 7.05 -5.14
CA SER A 184 -9.60 6.58 -4.29
C SER A 184 -10.41 5.46 -4.97
N PRO A 185 -9.83 4.24 -5.17
CA PRO A 185 -10.48 3.16 -5.92
C PRO A 185 -11.84 2.74 -5.35
N TRP A 186 -12.03 2.87 -4.04
CA TRP A 186 -13.29 2.53 -3.38
C TRP A 186 -14.46 3.48 -3.65
N LYS A 187 -14.21 4.69 -4.17
CA LYS A 187 -15.28 5.66 -4.49
C LYS A 187 -16.00 5.34 -5.81
N ASN A 188 -15.28 4.77 -6.78
CA ASN A 188 -15.78 4.57 -8.14
C ASN A 188 -16.47 3.22 -8.36
N LEU A 189 -16.70 2.45 -7.30
CA LEU A 189 -17.29 1.11 -7.42
C LEU A 189 -18.79 1.11 -7.70
N GLY A 190 -19.40 2.27 -7.98
CA GLY A 190 -20.69 2.36 -8.66
C GLY A 190 -21.85 1.62 -8.00
N VAL A 191 -21.73 1.29 -6.72
CA VAL A 191 -22.84 0.71 -5.96
C VAL A 191 -23.76 1.88 -5.65
N ASP A 192 -24.81 2.04 -6.44
CA ASP A 192 -25.84 3.04 -6.21
C ASP A 192 -26.52 2.74 -4.85
N PHE A 193 -26.09 3.46 -3.82
CA PHE A 193 -26.60 3.35 -2.45
C PHE A 193 -28.03 3.93 -2.31
N SER A 194 -28.57 4.49 -3.38
CA SER A 194 -29.88 5.15 -3.40
C SER A 194 -31.05 4.18 -3.56
N ASN A 195 -30.79 2.87 -3.63
CA ASN A 195 -31.85 1.86 -3.66
C ASN A 195 -31.94 1.11 -2.32
N PRO A 196 -32.69 1.63 -1.32
CA PRO A 196 -33.06 0.90 -0.12
C PRO A 196 -34.20 -0.07 -0.43
N VAL A 197 -33.97 -1.04 -1.32
CA VAL A 197 -34.96 -2.03 -1.80
C VAL A 197 -34.12 -3.26 -2.20
N ASP A 198 -34.31 -4.51 -1.77
CA ASP A 198 -35.43 -5.19 -1.14
C ASP A 198 -34.91 -6.55 -0.62
N LYS A 199 -35.50 -7.00 0.49
CA LYS A 199 -35.59 -8.39 0.97
C LYS A 199 -34.29 -9.12 1.41
N PRO A 200 -34.32 -9.79 2.58
CA PRO A 200 -33.30 -10.77 2.92
C PRO A 200 -33.34 -11.86 1.84
N VAL A 201 -32.24 -11.99 1.09
CA VAL A 201 -32.01 -13.16 0.24
C VAL A 201 -31.80 -14.33 1.20
N ALA A 202 -32.90 -14.99 1.56
CA ALA A 202 -32.85 -16.33 2.08
C ALA A 202 -32.25 -17.21 0.97
N LYS A 203 -30.93 -17.43 1.02
CA LYS A 203 -30.33 -18.54 0.29
C LYS A 203 -30.88 -19.82 0.93
N SER A 204 -31.94 -20.35 0.32
CA SER A 204 -32.42 -21.70 0.58
C SER A 204 -31.33 -22.68 0.11
N TYR A 205 -30.64 -23.29 1.08
CA TYR A 205 -29.85 -24.50 0.88
C TYR A 205 -30.69 -25.71 1.30
#